data_AF-A0A950VHJ7-F1
#
_entry.id   AF-A0A950VHJ7-F1
#
_cell.length_a   1.000
_cell.length_b   1.000
_cell.length_c   1.000
_cell.angle_alpha   90.00
_cell.angle_beta   90.00
_cell.angle_gamma   90.00
#
_symmetry.space_group_name_H-M   'P 1'
#
loop_
_entity.id
_entity.type
_entity.pdbx_description
1 polymer ?
#
loop_
_entity_poly.entity_id
_entity_poly.type
_entity_poly.pdbx_seq_one_letter_code
_entity_poly.pdbx_strand_id
1 'polypeptide(L)'
;MMTRRTSIQVVGYAAVCLAILLLPTVLDNDYLLNRVARYLVLGILAMSLSLSWGYAGILNLGQALPFGIGSYCMAMTLKLRTVPVQTGAGGLPDFMVWNNVKTLP
;
A
#
# COMPACT_ATOMS: atom_id res chain seq x y z
N MET A 1 17.52 30.60 -16.86
CA MET A 1 17.42 31.66 -15.82
C MET A 1 16.39 31.21 -14.79
N MET A 2 16.82 30.78 -13.59
CA MET A 2 15.90 30.41 -12.52
C MET A 2 15.30 31.68 -11.90
N THR A 3 13.97 31.82 -11.91
CA THR A 3 13.27 32.94 -11.28
C THR A 3 13.57 32.98 -9.77
N ARG A 4 13.78 34.17 -9.20
CA ARG A 4 14.17 34.39 -7.79
C ARG A 4 13.31 33.61 -6.78
N ARG A 5 12.02 33.40 -7.07
CA ARG A 5 11.11 32.58 -6.24
C ARG A 5 11.43 31.08 -6.26
N THR A 6 11.74 30.52 -7.43
CA THR A 6 12.09 29.11 -7.60
C THR A 6 13.43 28.79 -6.92
N SER A 7 14.39 29.72 -6.99
CA SER A 7 15.69 29.56 -6.30
C SER A 7 15.50 29.44 -4.78
N ILE A 8 14.65 30.28 -4.18
CA ILE A 8 14.35 30.22 -2.74
C ILE A 8 13.70 28.88 -2.36
N GLN A 9 12.77 28.37 -3.18
CA GLN A 9 12.12 27.08 -2.93
C GLN A 9 13.12 25.92 -2.99
N VAL A 10 13.99 25.90 -4.00
CA VAL A 10 15.02 24.87 -4.15
C VAL A 10 15.99 24.88 -2.96
N VAL A 11 16.42 26.07 -2.52
CA VAL A 11 17.25 26.21 -1.32
C VAL A 11 16.52 25.70 -0.08
N GLY A 12 15.23 26.00 0.07
CA GLY A 12 14.40 25.48 1.16
C GLY A 12 14.33 23.95 1.17
N TYR A 13 14.04 23.33 0.03
CA TYR A 13 14.01 21.86 -0.07
C TYR A 13 15.37 21.22 0.19
N ALA A 14 16.44 21.80 -0.38
CA ALA A 14 17.80 21.33 -0.17
C ALA A 14 18.21 21.40 1.32
N ALA A 15 17.85 22.48 2.03
CA ALA A 15 18.12 22.64 3.45
C ALA A 15 17.41 21.57 4.29
N VAL A 16 16.14 21.26 4.00
CA VAL A 16 15.39 20.20 4.69
C VAL A 16 16.00 18.83 4.43
N CYS A 17 16.36 18.51 3.18
CA CYS A 17 17.03 17.25 2.85
C CYS A 17 18.38 17.12 3.58
N LEU A 18 19.16 18.20 3.63
CA LEU A 18 20.45 18.21 4.31
C LEU A 18 20.28 18.04 5.83
N ALA A 19 19.28 18.69 6.43
CA ALA A 19 18.94 18.49 7.85
C ALA A 19 18.59 17.03 8.17
N ILE A 20 17.82 16.36 7.29
CA ILE A 20 17.48 14.94 7.46
C ILE A 20 18.74 14.06 7.32
N LEU A 21 19.65 14.38 6.41
CA LEU A 21 20.90 13.62 6.22
C LEU A 21 21.89 13.80 7.38
N LEU A 22 21.82 14.91 8.11
CA LEU A 22 22.66 15.15 9.29
C LEU A 22 22.09 14.53 10.57
N LEU A 23 20.82 14.11 10.60
CA LEU A 23 20.21 13.49 11.79
C LEU A 23 21.01 12.33 12.40
N PRO A 24 21.58 11.38 11.61
CA PRO A 24 22.40 10.30 12.15
C PRO A 24 23.67 10.77 12.85
N THR A 25 24.19 11.96 12.49
CA THR A 25 25.42 12.51 13.10
C THR A 25 25.16 13.32 14.37
N VAL A 26 23.90 13.71 14.62
CA VAL A 26 23.50 14.50 15.80
C VAL A 26 22.88 13.62 16.89
N LEU A 27 22.32 12.47 16.52
CA LEU A 27 21.71 11.52 17.45
C LEU A 27 22.66 10.39 17.79
N ASP A 28 23.33 10.47 18.95
CA ASP A 28 24.22 9.42 19.47
C ASP A 28 23.46 8.20 20.05
N ASN A 29 22.13 8.24 20.09
CA ASN A 29 21.29 7.19 20.67
C ASN A 29 20.52 6.42 19.58
N ASP A 30 20.92 5.16 19.37
CA ASP A 30 20.33 4.23 18.39
C ASP A 30 18.81 4.10 18.51
N TYR A 31 18.28 4.15 19.73
CA TYR A 31 16.84 4.01 19.97
C TYR A 31 16.05 5.21 19.44
N LEU A 32 16.55 6.43 19.68
CA LEU A 32 15.93 7.65 19.19
C LEU A 32 16.09 7.73 17.67
N LEU A 33 17.24 7.33 17.14
CA LEU A 33 17.48 7.28 15.71
C LEU A 33 16.48 6.35 15.00
N ASN A 34 16.25 5.15 15.54
CA ASN A 34 15.28 4.20 14.97
C ASN A 34 13.84 4.75 15.01
N ARG A 35 13.44 5.40 16.12
CA ARG A 35 12.12 6.03 16.25
C ARG A 35 11.92 7.14 15.23
N VAL A 36 12.88 8.05 15.12
CA VAL A 36 12.82 9.17 14.17
C VAL A 36 12.75 8.64 12.74
N ALA A 37 13.57 7.65 12.39
CA ALA A 37 13.53 7.02 11.07
C ALA A 37 12.14 6.43 10.76
N ARG A 38 11.54 5.70 11.71
CA ARG A 38 10.18 5.17 11.56
C ARG A 38 9.15 6.27 11.37
N TYR A 39 9.21 7.35 12.16
CA TYR A 39 8.27 8.46 12.05
C TYR A 39 8.41 9.21 10.72
N LEU A 40 9.62 9.39 10.20
CA LEU A 40 9.84 9.99 8.87
C LEU A 40 9.23 9.12 7.77
N VAL A 41 9.47 7.81 7.79
CA VAL A 41 8.90 6.88 6.81
C VAL A 41 7.37 6.89 6.87
N LEU A 42 6.78 6.86 8.07
CA LEU A 42 5.34 6.95 8.25
C LEU A 42 4.77 8.32 7.83
N GLY A 43 5.52 9.40 8.03
CA GLY A 43 5.15 10.74 7.56
C GLY A 43 5.12 10.84 6.03
N ILE A 44 6.11 10.27 5.33
CA ILE A 44 6.12 10.20 3.86
C ILE A 44 4.94 9.37 3.35
N LEU A 45 4.64 8.25 4.01
CA LEU A 45 3.45 7.45 3.69
C LEU A 45 2.16 8.27 3.84
N ALA A 46 2.01 9.01 4.94
CA ALA A 46 0.85 9.88 5.16
C ALA A 46 0.73 11.01 4.12
N MET A 47 1.85 11.65 3.75
CA MET A 47 1.88 12.66 2.68
C MET A 47 1.47 12.06 1.33
N SER A 48 1.94 10.85 1.01
CA SER A 48 1.59 10.16 -0.24
C SER A 48 0.09 9.87 -0.31
N LEU A 49 -0.52 9.47 0.81
CA LEU A 49 -1.96 9.26 0.91
C LEU A 49 -2.73 10.59 0.75
N SER A 50 -2.28 11.66 1.40
CA SER A 50 -2.86 13.00 1.26
C SER A 50 -2.81 13.51 -0.18
N LEU A 51 -1.71 13.27 -0.91
CA LEU A 51 -1.60 13.61 -2.32
C LEU A 51 -2.53 12.76 -3.20
N SER A 52 -2.63 11.45 -2.92
CA SER A 52 -3.45 10.53 -3.71
C SER A 52 -4.95 10.82 -3.53
N TRP A 53 -5.42 10.90 -2.28
CA TRP A 53 -6.84 11.10 -1.97
C TRP A 53 -7.26 12.56 -2.01
N GLY A 54 -6.37 13.48 -1.61
CA GLY A 54 -6.66 14.91 -1.56
C GLY A 54 -6.47 15.60 -2.89
N TYR A 55 -5.24 15.59 -3.43
CA TYR A 55 -4.94 16.34 -4.65
C TYR A 55 -5.36 15.62 -5.93
N ALA A 56 -5.04 14.32 -6.05
CA ALA A 56 -5.36 13.54 -7.24
C ALA A 56 -6.79 12.99 -7.25
N GLY A 57 -7.42 12.85 -6.09
CA GLY A 57 -8.77 12.27 -5.95
C GLY A 57 -8.86 10.78 -6.28
N ILE A 58 -7.73 10.06 -6.29
CA ILE A 58 -7.66 8.63 -6.66
C ILE A 58 -7.60 7.79 -5.39
N LEU A 59 -8.57 6.89 -5.20
CA LEU A 59 -8.61 5.98 -4.06
C LEU A 59 -7.52 4.89 -4.17
N ASN A 60 -6.42 5.04 -3.45
CA ASN A 60 -5.38 4.01 -3.35
C ASN A 60 -5.77 2.82 -2.43
N LEU A 61 -6.37 1.78 -3.02
CA LEU A 61 -6.73 0.50 -2.37
C LEU A 61 -5.73 -0.63 -2.63
N GLY A 62 -4.54 -0.35 -3.18
CA GLY A 62 -3.57 -1.39 -3.56
C GLY A 62 -3.16 -2.29 -2.39
N GLN A 63 -3.22 -1.78 -1.16
CA GLN A 63 -2.91 -2.54 0.06
C GLN A 63 -3.94 -3.64 0.36
N ALA A 64 -5.15 -3.54 -0.18
CA ALA A 64 -6.21 -4.54 -0.04
C ALA A 64 -6.09 -5.70 -1.05
N LEU A 65 -5.24 -5.57 -2.08
CA LEU A 65 -5.06 -6.59 -3.12
C LEU A 65 -4.57 -7.95 -2.59
N PRO A 66 -3.52 -8.05 -1.75
CA PRO A 66 -3.09 -9.34 -1.20
C PRO A 66 -4.18 -9.99 -0.34
N PHE A 67 -4.96 -9.18 0.39
CA PHE A 67 -6.11 -9.67 1.16
C PHE A 67 -7.23 -10.20 0.25
N GLY A 68 -7.54 -9.49 -0.84
CA GLY A 68 -8.51 -9.93 -1.84
C GLY A 68 -8.13 -11.27 -2.49
N ILE A 69 -6.87 -11.41 -2.91
CA ILE A 69 -6.38 -12.66 -3.50
C ILE A 69 -6.40 -13.81 -2.47
N GLY A 70 -5.91 -13.56 -1.25
CA GLY A 70 -5.91 -14.58 -0.19
C GLY A 70 -7.33 -15.04 0.18
N SER A 71 -8.27 -14.12 0.31
CA SER A 71 -9.68 -14.45 0.60
C SER A 71 -10.35 -15.22 -0.54
N TYR A 72 -10.05 -14.89 -1.80
CA TYR A 72 -10.50 -15.65 -2.97
C TYR A 72 -9.99 -17.10 -2.94
N CYS A 73 -8.68 -17.29 -2.74
CA CYS A 73 -8.08 -18.63 -2.64
C CYS A 73 -8.65 -19.44 -1.47
N MET A 74 -8.86 -18.80 -0.32
CA MET A 74 -9.48 -19.44 0.84
C MET A 74 -10.94 -19.83 0.56
N ALA A 75 -11.75 -18.92 0.03
CA ALA A 75 -13.15 -19.19 -0.31
C ALA A 75 -13.29 -20.35 -1.32
N MET A 76 -12.42 -20.36 -2.33
CA MET A 76 -12.32 -21.46 -3.30
C MET A 76 -12.00 -22.79 -2.61
N THR A 77 -10.97 -22.81 -1.75
CA THR A 77 -10.54 -24.03 -1.05
C THR A 77 -11.63 -24.57 -0.14
N LEU A 78 -12.31 -23.70 0.61
CA LEU A 78 -13.41 -24.10 1.49
C LEU A 78 -14.56 -24.70 0.68
N LYS A 79 -14.99 -24.05 -0.40
CA LYS A 79 -16.07 -24.55 -1.27
C LYS A 79 -15.73 -25.88 -1.94
N LEU A 80 -14.46 -26.12 -2.28
CA LEU A 80 -14.02 -27.39 -2.86
C LEU A 80 -13.94 -28.53 -1.84
N ARG A 81 -13.80 -28.22 -0.55
CA ARG A 81 -13.73 -29.21 0.54
C ARG A 81 -15.05 -29.41 1.28
N THR A 82 -16.12 -28.69 0.91
CA THR A 82 -17.45 -28.86 1.51
C THR A 82 -18.24 -29.98 0.84
N VAL A 83 -19.37 -30.35 1.47
CA VAL A 83 -20.31 -31.34 0.93
C VAL A 83 -20.87 -30.83 -0.41
N PRO A 84 -21.10 -31.68 -1.43
CA PRO A 84 -21.49 -31.26 -2.79
C PRO A 84 -22.71 -30.33 -2.86
N VAL A 85 -23.64 -30.44 -1.90
CA VAL A 85 -24.81 -29.54 -1.79
C VAL A 85 -24.44 -28.07 -1.58
N GLN A 86 -23.24 -27.80 -1.04
CA GLN A 86 -22.73 -26.47 -0.75
C GLN A 86 -21.71 -25.96 -1.77
N THR A 87 -21.22 -26.82 -2.67
CA THR A 87 -20.16 -26.46 -3.62
C THR A 87 -20.73 -25.76 -4.85
N GLY A 88 -21.99 -25.99 -5.21
CA GLY A 88 -22.62 -25.43 -6.41
C GLY A 88 -22.86 -26.49 -7.48
N ALA A 89 -23.52 -26.10 -8.58
CA ALA A 89 -23.84 -27.02 -9.67
C ALA A 89 -22.54 -27.57 -10.32
N GLY A 90 -22.40 -28.90 -10.34
CA GLY A 90 -21.28 -29.58 -11.02
C GLY A 90 -19.97 -29.64 -10.23
N GLY A 91 -19.96 -29.39 -8.91
CA GLY A 91 -18.75 -29.48 -8.08
C GLY A 91 -17.79 -28.29 -8.21
N LEU A 92 -18.23 -27.24 -8.90
CA LEU A 92 -17.54 -25.96 -9.04
C LEU A 92 -18.12 -24.95 -8.05
N PRO A 93 -17.28 -24.15 -7.34
CA PRO A 93 -17.75 -23.05 -6.52
C PRO A 93 -18.73 -22.11 -7.24
N ASP A 94 -19.83 -21.74 -6.60
CA ASP A 94 -20.93 -20.93 -7.19
C ASP A 94 -20.44 -19.66 -7.91
N PHE A 95 -19.45 -18.97 -7.35
CA PHE A 95 -18.89 -17.75 -7.95
C PHE A 95 -18.13 -18.00 -9.27
N MET A 96 -17.59 -19.21 -9.47
CA MET A 96 -16.97 -19.60 -10.74
C MET A 96 -18.04 -19.85 -11.80
N VAL A 97 -19.16 -20.46 -11.41
CA VAL A 97 -20.33 -20.67 -12.28
C VAL A 97 -20.93 -19.33 -12.72
N TRP A 98 -21.08 -18.37 -11.81
CA TRP A 98 -21.55 -17.02 -12.13
C TRP A 98 -20.61 -16.28 -13.09
N ASN A 99 -19.31 -16.60 -13.04
CA ASN A 99 -18.30 -16.04 -13.95
C ASN A 99 -18.07 -16.91 -15.21
N ASN A 100 -19.03 -17.75 -15.58
CA ASN A 100 -18.99 -18.61 -16.77
C ASN A 100 -17.78 -19.57 -16.86
N VAL A 101 -17.17 -19.94 -15.74
CA VAL A 101 -16.11 -20.95 -15.69
C VAL A 101 -16.74 -22.34 -15.70
N LYS A 102 -16.32 -23.18 -16.66
CA LYS A 102 -16.94 -24.50 -16.91
C LYS A 102 -16.19 -25.68 -16.29
N THR A 103 -14.90 -25.53 -16.03
CA THR A 103 -14.03 -26.59 -15.49
C THR A 103 -12.93 -25.96 -14.65
N LEU A 104 -12.43 -26.71 -13.67
CA LEU A 104 -11.17 -26.38 -12.99
C LEU A 104 -10.01 -26.63 -13.98
N PRO A 105 -8.93 -25.83 -13.93
CA PRO A 105 -7.68 -26.15 -14.61
C PRO A 105 -7.11 -27.51 -14.21
#